data_AF-A0A0E3Z3R9-F1
#
_entry.id   AF-A0A0E3Z3R9-F1
#
_cell.length_a   1.000
_cell.length_b   1.000
_cell.length_c   1.000
_cell.angle_alpha   90.00
_cell.angle_beta   90.00
_cell.angle_gamma   90.00
#
_symmetry.space_group_name_H-M   'P 1'
#
loop_
_entity.id
_entity.type
_entity.pdbx_description
1 polymer ?
#
loop_
_entity_poly.entity_id
_entity_poly.type
_entity_poly.pdbx_seq_one_letter_code
_entity_poly.pdbx_strand_id
1 'polypeptide(L)'
;MARGITENDVHHAADALVAAGERPTVERIRAHLGTGSPNTVTRWLDTWWRQLGPRLQRHAMQVALPEAPESVARLAGQLWSHALAEARQQADAALEQDRHTLDKERARQQDERDAALVDARDARQVAAEARSACDLALAQARELQQLVDQLKAQTTDLAVQRDGAQGRADRLDAELLALTTRFEEHKAGAERERDALDAHRRAFEDRAHQEIDLARQATKEARSEMAIALKGRDARELTLARERDEAVQRSAAVQGELGAQRARCQALEEQLGVLQRAWAQVGVAAPGRRKTATAAPARRVRKPKARAD
;
A
#
# COMPACT_ATOMS: atom_id res chain seq x y z
N MET A 1 -103.10 13.62 37.56
CA MET A 1 -104.50 13.55 37.07
C MET A 1 -105.05 12.19 37.45
N ALA A 2 -106.23 12.09 38.06
CA ALA A 2 -106.80 10.81 38.44
C ALA A 2 -107.31 10.05 37.20
N ARG A 3 -106.87 8.81 36.98
CA ARG A 3 -107.47 7.95 35.95
C ARG A 3 -108.91 7.61 36.36
N GLY A 4 -109.87 7.83 35.46
CA GLY A 4 -111.23 7.34 35.64
C GLY A 4 -111.29 5.82 35.44
N ILE A 5 -112.15 5.13 36.21
CA ILE A 5 -112.36 3.69 36.09
C ILE A 5 -113.19 3.37 34.85
N THR A 6 -112.79 2.37 34.08
CA THR A 6 -113.51 1.89 32.90
C THR A 6 -114.52 0.79 33.23
N GLU A 7 -115.45 0.53 32.30
CA GLU A 7 -116.39 -0.60 32.40
C GLU A 7 -115.66 -1.94 32.59
N ASN A 8 -114.59 -2.15 31.81
CA ASN A 8 -113.81 -3.39 31.83
C ASN A 8 -113.11 -3.64 33.17
N ASP A 9 -112.61 -2.60 33.83
CA ASP A 9 -111.98 -2.72 35.15
C ASP A 9 -113.00 -3.20 36.21
N VAL A 10 -114.23 -2.66 36.18
CA VAL A 10 -115.33 -3.07 37.07
C VAL A 10 -115.80 -4.49 36.75
N HIS A 11 -115.90 -4.85 35.47
CA HIS A 11 -116.30 -6.19 35.05
C HIS A 11 -115.26 -7.24 35.45
N HIS A 12 -113.97 -6.96 35.27
CA HIS A 12 -112.89 -7.85 35.68
C HIS A 12 -112.79 -7.98 37.20
N ALA A 13 -113.02 -6.89 37.95
CA ALA A 13 -113.10 -6.95 39.41
C ALA A 13 -114.31 -7.77 39.90
N ALA A 14 -115.46 -7.64 39.25
CA ALA A 14 -116.66 -8.42 39.57
C ALA A 14 -116.50 -9.91 39.22
N ASP A 15 -115.95 -10.24 38.04
CA ASP A 15 -115.63 -11.61 37.64
C ASP A 15 -114.61 -12.25 38.62
N ALA A 16 -113.58 -11.50 39.05
CA ALA A 16 -112.59 -11.98 40.03
C ALA A 16 -113.19 -12.23 41.42
N LEU A 17 -114.06 -11.33 41.92
CA LEU A 17 -114.77 -11.52 43.20
C LEU A 17 -115.69 -12.74 43.15
N VAL A 18 -116.38 -12.97 42.04
CA VAL A 18 -117.25 -14.16 41.86
C VAL A 18 -116.44 -15.45 41.74
N ALA A 19 -115.30 -15.42 41.06
CA ALA A 19 -114.37 -16.56 41.04
C ALA A 19 -113.82 -16.90 42.44
N ALA A 20 -113.68 -15.91 43.33
CA ALA A 20 -113.34 -16.10 44.74
C ALA A 20 -114.54 -16.50 45.64
N GLY A 21 -115.75 -16.64 45.09
CA GLY A 21 -116.97 -16.98 45.84
C GLY A 21 -117.61 -15.80 46.61
N GLU A 22 -117.15 -14.57 46.38
CA GLU A 22 -117.67 -13.37 47.03
C GLU A 22 -118.79 -12.70 46.24
N ARG A 23 -119.66 -11.95 46.93
CA ARG A 23 -120.71 -11.15 46.29
C ARG A 23 -120.11 -9.82 45.80
N PRO A 24 -120.14 -9.50 44.49
CA PRO A 24 -119.62 -8.24 43.98
C PRO A 24 -120.55 -7.08 44.39
N THR A 25 -120.17 -6.35 45.44
CA THR A 25 -120.84 -5.14 45.90
C THR A 25 -120.02 -3.90 45.56
N VAL A 26 -120.67 -2.72 45.49
CA VAL A 26 -120.02 -1.45 45.16
C VAL A 26 -118.84 -1.14 46.09
N GLU A 27 -118.96 -1.45 47.38
CA GLU A 27 -117.88 -1.28 48.36
C GLU A 27 -116.70 -2.22 48.10
N ARG A 28 -116.96 -3.52 47.84
CA ARG A 28 -115.91 -4.51 47.57
C ARG A 28 -115.17 -4.26 46.26
N ILE A 29 -115.88 -3.85 45.21
CA ILE A 29 -115.25 -3.47 43.93
C ILE A 29 -114.39 -2.21 44.10
N ARG A 30 -114.84 -1.22 44.89
CA ARG A 30 -114.01 -0.05 45.22
C ARG A 30 -112.79 -0.41 46.08
N ALA A 31 -112.92 -1.37 46.99
CA ALA A 31 -111.77 -1.90 47.74
C ALA A 31 -110.78 -2.64 46.83
N HIS A 32 -111.26 -3.41 45.85
CA HIS A 32 -110.43 -4.16 44.90
C HIS A 32 -109.73 -3.27 43.86
N LEU A 33 -110.38 -2.19 43.40
CA LEU A 33 -109.84 -1.23 42.42
C LEU A 33 -109.16 0.01 43.04
N GLY A 34 -109.25 0.17 44.37
CA GLY A 34 -108.62 1.25 45.15
C GLY A 34 -109.08 2.69 44.84
N THR A 35 -109.96 2.89 43.86
CA THR A 35 -110.35 4.21 43.32
C THR A 35 -111.83 4.24 42.90
N GLY A 36 -112.28 5.36 42.31
CA GLY A 36 -113.60 5.46 41.68
C GLY A 36 -114.73 6.04 42.56
N SER A 37 -115.61 6.80 41.90
CA SER A 37 -116.84 7.31 42.50
C SER A 37 -117.87 6.18 42.64
N PRO A 38 -118.62 6.10 43.77
CA PRO A 38 -119.68 5.10 43.96
C PRO A 38 -120.65 5.01 42.78
N ASN A 39 -121.12 6.15 42.28
CA ASN A 39 -122.09 6.21 41.18
C ASN A 39 -121.56 5.60 39.87
N THR A 40 -120.26 5.71 39.61
CA THR A 40 -119.63 5.10 38.43
C THR A 40 -119.53 3.59 38.57
N VAL A 41 -119.17 3.10 39.76
CA VAL A 41 -119.07 1.66 40.04
C VAL A 41 -120.45 1.00 40.01
N THR A 42 -121.49 1.62 40.60
CA THR A 42 -122.87 1.10 40.53
C THR A 42 -123.32 0.92 39.08
N ARG A 43 -123.16 1.95 38.23
CA ARG A 43 -123.56 1.89 36.81
C ARG A 43 -122.89 0.74 36.05
N TRP A 44 -121.59 0.53 36.25
CA TRP A 44 -120.87 -0.53 35.55
C TRP A 44 -121.14 -1.92 36.14
N LEU A 45 -121.38 -2.02 37.45
CA LEU A 45 -121.80 -3.26 38.12
C LEU A 45 -123.19 -3.73 37.67
N ASP A 46 -124.16 -2.82 37.51
CA ASP A 46 -125.48 -3.16 36.94
C ASP A 46 -125.36 -3.64 35.48
N THR A 47 -124.42 -3.05 34.74
CA THR A 47 -124.11 -3.45 33.36
C THR A 47 -123.50 -4.85 33.31
N TRP A 48 -122.59 -5.16 34.25
CA TRP A 48 -122.01 -6.50 34.44
C TRP A 48 -123.08 -7.55 34.78
N TRP A 49 -123.95 -7.27 35.77
CA TRP A 49 -125.03 -8.18 36.18
C TRP A 49 -125.98 -8.52 35.02
N ARG A 50 -126.34 -7.52 34.21
CA ARG A 50 -127.15 -7.72 32.99
C ARG A 50 -126.47 -8.61 31.95
N GLN A 51 -125.14 -8.54 31.82
CA GLN A 51 -124.39 -9.34 30.85
C GLN A 51 -124.07 -10.76 31.35
N LEU A 52 -124.05 -10.99 32.67
CA LEU A 52 -123.69 -12.28 33.27
C LEU A 52 -124.60 -13.44 32.84
N GLY A 53 -125.93 -13.27 32.90
CA GLY A 53 -126.88 -14.31 32.51
C GLY A 53 -126.67 -14.80 31.06
N PRO A 54 -126.66 -13.90 30.05
CA PRO A 54 -126.36 -14.24 28.66
C PRO A 54 -124.93 -14.76 28.41
N ARG A 55 -123.96 -14.51 29.29
CA ARG A 55 -122.61 -15.11 29.22
C ARG A 55 -122.65 -16.57 29.68
N LEU A 56 -123.23 -16.84 30.85
CA LEU A 56 -123.34 -18.18 31.42
C LEU A 56 -124.16 -19.12 30.51
N GLN A 57 -125.29 -18.65 29.98
CA GLN A 57 -126.17 -19.46 29.14
C GLN A 57 -125.51 -19.86 27.80
N ARG A 58 -124.68 -18.97 27.21
CA ARG A 58 -123.88 -19.30 26.02
C ARG A 58 -122.80 -20.34 26.32
N HIS A 59 -122.11 -20.21 27.45
CA HIS A 59 -121.09 -21.18 27.85
C HIS A 59 -121.69 -22.58 28.10
N ALA A 60 -122.89 -22.66 28.70
CA ALA A 60 -123.59 -23.93 28.91
C ALA A 60 -123.92 -24.63 27.59
N MET A 61 -124.39 -23.89 26.57
CA MET A 61 -124.75 -24.48 25.27
C MET A 61 -123.54 -24.89 24.42
N GLN A 62 -122.36 -24.27 24.61
CA GLN A 62 -121.14 -24.68 23.90
C GLN A 62 -120.52 -26.00 24.38
N VAL A 63 -120.93 -26.51 25.55
CA VAL A 63 -120.42 -27.75 26.14
C VAL A 63 -121.40 -28.93 25.95
N ALA A 64 -122.64 -28.67 25.51
CA ALA A 64 -123.67 -29.69 25.35
C ALA A 64 -123.63 -30.34 23.95
N LEU A 65 -123.58 -31.68 23.91
CA LEU A 65 -123.73 -32.46 22.67
C LEU A 65 -125.24 -32.72 22.44
N PRO A 66 -125.88 -32.13 21.41
CA PRO A 66 -127.31 -31.79 21.47
C PRO A 66 -128.33 -32.96 21.43
N GLU A 67 -127.92 -34.20 21.12
CA GLU A 67 -128.84 -35.36 21.03
C GLU A 67 -128.32 -36.64 21.73
N ALA A 68 -127.22 -36.56 22.49
CA ALA A 68 -126.70 -37.74 23.19
C ALA A 68 -127.32 -37.90 24.59
N PRO A 69 -127.68 -39.12 25.04
CA PRO A 69 -128.03 -39.37 26.42
C PRO A 69 -126.93 -38.86 27.37
N GLU A 70 -127.32 -38.30 28.52
CA GLU A 70 -126.40 -37.60 29.43
C GLU A 70 -125.23 -38.48 29.93
N SER A 71 -125.41 -39.79 29.98
CA SER A 71 -124.35 -40.78 30.24
C SER A 71 -123.31 -40.86 29.10
N VAL A 72 -123.76 -40.82 27.85
CA VAL A 72 -122.92 -40.91 26.64
C VAL A 72 -122.14 -39.61 26.43
N ALA A 73 -122.80 -38.46 26.56
CA ALA A 73 -122.13 -37.16 26.46
C ALA A 73 -121.01 -37.00 27.51
N ARG A 74 -121.26 -37.46 28.74
CA ARG A 74 -120.29 -37.47 29.85
C ARG A 74 -119.10 -38.39 29.58
N LEU A 75 -119.35 -39.61 29.10
CA LEU A 75 -118.29 -40.56 28.70
C LEU A 75 -117.45 -40.01 27.54
N ALA A 76 -118.07 -39.38 26.54
CA ALA A 76 -117.35 -38.75 25.43
C ALA A 76 -116.47 -37.58 25.91
N GLY A 77 -116.97 -36.73 26.80
CA GLY A 77 -116.20 -35.65 27.42
C GLY A 77 -115.02 -36.18 28.27
N GLN A 78 -115.23 -37.25 29.03
CA GLN A 78 -114.17 -37.93 29.79
C GLN A 78 -113.10 -38.50 28.86
N LEU A 79 -113.50 -39.23 27.81
CA LEU A 79 -112.59 -39.82 26.82
C LEU A 79 -111.78 -38.73 26.09
N TRP A 80 -112.42 -37.63 25.69
CA TRP A 80 -111.77 -36.48 25.07
C TRP A 80 -110.78 -35.78 26.02
N SER A 81 -111.14 -35.63 27.30
CA SER A 81 -110.25 -35.05 28.30
C SER A 81 -109.02 -35.93 28.57
N HIS A 82 -109.18 -37.26 28.57
CA HIS A 82 -108.06 -38.20 28.65
C HIS A 82 -107.20 -38.17 27.39
N ALA A 83 -107.79 -38.14 26.19
CA ALA A 83 -107.03 -38.04 24.94
C ALA A 83 -106.21 -36.74 24.87
N LEU A 84 -106.76 -35.62 25.35
CA LEU A 84 -106.04 -34.34 25.48
C LEU A 84 -104.93 -34.39 26.54
N ALA A 85 -105.13 -35.07 27.66
CA ALA A 85 -104.10 -35.24 28.69
C ALA A 85 -102.94 -36.10 28.17
N GLU A 86 -103.26 -37.22 27.52
CA GLU A 86 -102.30 -38.14 26.91
C GLU A 86 -101.51 -37.45 25.78
N ALA A 87 -102.18 -36.73 24.88
CA ALA A 87 -101.53 -35.98 23.81
C ALA A 87 -100.61 -34.85 24.33
N ARG A 88 -100.98 -34.21 25.45
CA ARG A 88 -100.10 -33.23 26.13
C ARG A 88 -98.87 -33.92 26.73
N GLN A 89 -99.04 -35.03 27.46
CA GLN A 89 -97.92 -35.79 28.01
C GLN A 89 -96.96 -36.28 26.91
N GLN A 90 -97.46 -36.72 25.77
CA GLN A 90 -96.65 -37.12 24.62
C GLN A 90 -95.92 -35.92 23.98
N ALA A 91 -96.58 -34.77 23.86
CA ALA A 91 -95.95 -33.54 23.36
C ALA A 91 -94.89 -32.99 24.32
N ASP A 92 -95.15 -32.99 25.63
CA ASP A 92 -94.20 -32.56 26.65
C ASP A 92 -92.99 -33.50 26.69
N ALA A 93 -93.20 -34.82 26.60
CA ALA A 93 -92.11 -35.81 26.51
C ALA A 93 -91.24 -35.63 25.25
N ALA A 94 -91.87 -35.35 24.09
CA ALA A 94 -91.14 -35.05 22.85
C ALA A 94 -90.33 -33.74 22.97
N LEU A 95 -90.92 -32.69 23.55
CA LEU A 95 -90.23 -31.41 23.79
C LEU A 95 -89.05 -31.55 24.76
N GLU A 96 -89.16 -32.36 25.81
CA GLU A 96 -88.04 -32.66 26.70
C GLU A 96 -86.95 -33.47 25.97
N GLN A 97 -87.32 -34.43 25.11
CA GLN A 97 -86.35 -35.16 24.30
C GLN A 97 -85.61 -34.24 23.31
N ASP A 98 -86.32 -33.32 22.65
CA ASP A 98 -85.74 -32.33 21.74
C ASP A 98 -84.85 -31.31 22.47
N ARG A 99 -85.23 -30.86 23.67
CA ARG A 99 -84.36 -30.05 24.54
C ARG A 99 -83.08 -30.81 24.87
N HIS A 100 -83.21 -32.07 25.25
CA HIS A 100 -82.08 -32.89 25.69
C HIS A 100 -81.12 -33.28 24.54
N THR A 101 -81.59 -33.33 23.28
CA THR A 101 -80.72 -33.47 22.09
C THR A 101 -80.05 -32.15 21.75
N LEU A 102 -80.80 -31.04 21.69
CA LEU A 102 -80.25 -29.71 21.41
C LEU A 102 -79.15 -29.30 22.41
N ASP A 103 -79.32 -29.60 23.70
CA ASP A 103 -78.30 -29.27 24.72
C ASP A 103 -77.05 -30.16 24.60
N LYS A 104 -77.19 -31.42 24.14
CA LYS A 104 -76.03 -32.27 23.79
C LYS A 104 -75.30 -31.75 22.56
N GLU A 105 -76.02 -31.30 21.53
CA GLU A 105 -75.43 -30.70 20.34
C GLU A 105 -74.71 -29.39 20.65
N ARG A 106 -75.30 -28.54 21.50
CA ARG A 106 -74.67 -27.30 22.00
C ARG A 106 -73.40 -27.58 22.77
N ALA A 107 -73.44 -28.50 23.74
CA ALA A 107 -72.25 -28.89 24.50
C ALA A 107 -71.13 -29.37 23.56
N ARG A 108 -71.46 -30.27 22.63
CA ARG A 108 -70.50 -30.76 21.62
C ARG A 108 -69.93 -29.64 20.74
N GLN A 109 -70.76 -28.68 20.29
CA GLN A 109 -70.27 -27.53 19.51
C GLN A 109 -69.41 -26.57 20.33
N GLN A 110 -69.64 -26.47 21.65
CA GLN A 110 -68.77 -25.71 22.54
C GLN A 110 -67.44 -26.43 22.73
N ASP A 111 -67.43 -27.74 22.99
CA ASP A 111 -66.21 -28.55 23.11
C ASP A 111 -65.36 -28.49 21.82
N GLU A 112 -66.00 -28.65 20.64
CA GLU A 112 -65.33 -28.55 19.33
C GLU A 112 -64.77 -27.14 19.07
N ARG A 113 -65.48 -26.08 19.51
CA ARG A 113 -64.99 -24.70 19.40
C ARG A 113 -63.84 -24.40 20.35
N ASP A 114 -63.90 -24.88 21.59
CA ASP A 114 -62.87 -24.61 22.58
C ASP A 114 -61.59 -25.39 22.25
N ALA A 115 -61.70 -26.62 21.75
CA ALA A 115 -60.57 -27.35 21.14
C ALA A 115 -59.96 -26.56 19.97
N ALA A 116 -60.76 -26.12 19.00
CA ALA A 116 -60.28 -25.33 17.86
C ALA A 116 -59.64 -23.99 18.27
N LEU A 117 -60.06 -23.39 19.39
CA LEU A 117 -59.45 -22.19 19.96
C LEU A 117 -58.11 -22.46 20.64
N VAL A 118 -57.91 -23.64 21.24
CA VAL A 118 -56.62 -24.10 21.77
C VAL A 118 -55.66 -24.38 20.60
N ASP A 119 -56.06 -25.20 19.63
CA ASP A 119 -55.25 -25.51 18.43
C ASP A 119 -54.82 -24.23 17.69
N ALA A 120 -55.73 -23.26 17.55
CA ALA A 120 -55.44 -21.98 16.91
C ALA A 120 -54.51 -21.06 17.73
N ARG A 121 -54.43 -21.23 19.05
CA ARG A 121 -53.45 -20.53 19.90
C ARG A 121 -52.07 -21.18 19.78
N ASP A 122 -52.01 -22.50 19.88
CA ASP A 122 -50.76 -23.25 19.80
C ASP A 122 -50.11 -23.09 18.42
N ALA A 123 -50.88 -23.18 17.34
CA ALA A 123 -50.40 -22.92 15.98
C ALA A 123 -49.89 -21.46 15.81
N ARG A 124 -50.51 -20.47 16.47
CA ARG A 124 -50.02 -19.07 16.46
C ARG A 124 -48.73 -18.91 17.27
N GLN A 125 -48.61 -19.60 18.40
CA GLN A 125 -47.38 -19.58 19.20
C GLN A 125 -46.22 -20.20 18.42
N VAL A 126 -46.38 -21.40 17.88
CA VAL A 126 -45.35 -22.06 17.04
C VAL A 126 -44.98 -21.21 15.83
N ALA A 127 -45.95 -20.56 15.18
CA ALA A 127 -45.68 -19.64 14.08
C ALA A 127 -44.94 -18.36 14.51
N ALA A 128 -45.15 -17.86 15.73
CA ALA A 128 -44.43 -16.72 16.27
C ALA A 128 -42.99 -17.08 16.67
N GLU A 129 -42.79 -18.24 17.30
CA GLU A 129 -41.48 -18.80 17.64
C GLU A 129 -40.65 -19.10 16.38
N ALA A 130 -41.25 -19.70 15.35
CA ALA A 130 -40.57 -19.95 14.07
C ALA A 130 -40.17 -18.65 13.35
N ARG A 131 -40.98 -17.58 13.46
CA ARG A 131 -40.64 -16.25 12.92
C ARG A 131 -39.47 -15.62 13.68
N SER A 132 -39.49 -15.62 15.02
CA SER A 132 -38.40 -15.05 15.81
C SER A 132 -37.08 -15.81 15.59
N ALA A 133 -37.13 -17.13 15.42
CA ALA A 133 -35.96 -17.94 15.05
C ALA A 133 -35.44 -17.59 13.64
N CYS A 134 -36.33 -17.35 12.68
CA CYS A 134 -35.96 -16.92 11.33
C CYS A 134 -35.33 -15.50 11.33
N ASP A 135 -35.91 -14.56 12.08
CA ASP A 135 -35.39 -13.19 12.23
C ASP A 135 -34.01 -13.19 12.89
N LEU A 136 -33.81 -14.02 13.93
CA LEU A 136 -32.51 -14.20 14.57
C LEU A 136 -31.47 -14.81 13.62
N ALA A 137 -31.83 -15.86 12.87
CA ALA A 137 -30.94 -16.47 11.88
C ALA A 137 -30.58 -15.48 10.74
N LEU A 138 -31.53 -14.65 10.31
CA LEU A 138 -31.28 -13.58 9.33
C LEU A 138 -30.36 -12.48 9.89
N ALA A 139 -30.50 -12.12 11.17
CA ALA A 139 -29.59 -11.18 11.83
C ALA A 139 -28.16 -11.75 11.92
N GLN A 140 -28.01 -12.99 12.38
CA GLN A 140 -26.73 -13.69 12.45
C GLN A 140 -26.08 -13.85 11.06
N ALA A 141 -26.85 -14.19 10.02
CA ALA A 141 -26.35 -14.29 8.66
C ALA A 141 -25.84 -12.93 8.11
N ARG A 142 -26.51 -11.82 8.46
CA ARG A 142 -26.05 -10.46 8.10
C ARG A 142 -24.77 -10.07 8.83
N GLU A 143 -24.66 -10.39 10.12
CA GLU A 143 -23.46 -10.13 10.92
C GLU A 143 -22.26 -10.94 10.42
N LEU A 144 -22.45 -12.24 10.13
CA LEU A 144 -21.43 -13.09 9.50
C LEU A 144 -21.02 -12.57 8.12
N GLN A 145 -21.97 -12.10 7.29
CA GLN A 145 -21.66 -11.51 5.99
C GLN A 145 -20.82 -10.22 6.14
N GLN A 146 -21.17 -9.35 7.09
CA GLN A 146 -20.38 -8.15 7.40
C GLN A 146 -18.96 -8.49 7.87
N LEU A 147 -18.81 -9.49 8.73
CA LEU A 147 -17.49 -9.98 9.17
C LEU A 147 -16.68 -10.55 7.99
N VAL A 148 -17.31 -11.34 7.12
CA VAL A 148 -16.66 -11.88 5.90
C VAL A 148 -16.18 -10.76 4.99
N ASP A 149 -16.97 -9.71 4.78
CA ASP A 149 -16.58 -8.60 3.91
C ASP A 149 -15.51 -7.69 4.55
N GLN A 150 -15.52 -7.52 5.88
CA GLN A 150 -14.41 -6.89 6.62
C GLN A 150 -13.11 -7.70 6.49
N LEU A 151 -13.15 -9.03 6.67
CA LEU A 151 -11.98 -9.90 6.55
C LEU A 151 -11.44 -9.93 5.11
N LYS A 152 -12.30 -9.89 4.10
CA LYS A 152 -11.88 -9.71 2.69
C LYS A 152 -11.16 -8.38 2.50
N ALA A 153 -11.73 -7.27 2.98
CA ALA A 153 -11.13 -5.94 2.86
C ALA A 153 -9.74 -5.88 3.54
N GLN A 154 -9.61 -6.44 4.75
CA GLN A 154 -8.33 -6.58 5.45
C GLN A 154 -7.34 -7.46 4.66
N THR A 155 -7.79 -8.57 4.09
CA THR A 155 -6.95 -9.45 3.27
C THR A 155 -6.44 -8.75 2.01
N THR A 156 -7.29 -7.95 1.34
CA THR A 156 -6.87 -7.16 0.17
C THR A 156 -5.92 -6.04 0.53
N ASP A 157 -6.13 -5.36 1.66
CA ASP A 157 -5.23 -4.30 2.13
C ASP A 157 -3.86 -4.88 2.51
N LEU A 158 -3.82 -5.97 3.27
CA LEU A 158 -2.57 -6.67 3.60
C LEU A 158 -1.83 -7.19 2.35
N ALA A 159 -2.55 -7.64 1.31
CA ALA A 159 -1.93 -8.01 0.05
C ALA A 159 -1.29 -6.80 -0.66
N VAL A 160 -1.98 -5.65 -0.73
CA VAL A 160 -1.44 -4.41 -1.29
C VAL A 160 -0.24 -3.90 -0.48
N GLN A 161 -0.30 -3.97 0.86
CA GLN A 161 0.83 -3.61 1.73
C GLN A 161 2.04 -4.52 1.51
N ARG A 162 1.83 -5.84 1.41
CA ARG A 162 2.87 -6.83 1.08
C ARG A 162 3.50 -6.54 -0.27
N ASP A 163 2.71 -6.36 -1.31
CA ASP A 163 3.21 -6.16 -2.68
C ASP A 163 3.94 -4.81 -2.80
N GLY A 164 3.46 -3.78 -2.11
CA GLY A 164 4.16 -2.51 -1.96
C GLY A 164 5.46 -2.62 -1.17
N ALA A 165 5.55 -3.52 -0.18
CA ALA A 165 6.79 -3.78 0.56
C ALA A 165 7.80 -4.59 -0.27
N GLN A 166 7.35 -5.64 -0.96
CA GLN A 166 8.17 -6.43 -1.88
C GLN A 166 8.75 -5.54 -2.98
N GLY A 167 7.90 -4.74 -3.65
CA GLY A 167 8.35 -3.80 -4.68
C GLY A 167 9.26 -2.67 -4.17
N ARG A 168 9.38 -2.45 -2.85
CA ARG A 168 10.44 -1.61 -2.26
C ARG A 168 11.72 -2.39 -2.00
N ALA A 169 11.63 -3.63 -1.52
CA ALA A 169 12.78 -4.52 -1.36
C ALA A 169 13.47 -4.77 -2.71
N ASP A 170 12.73 -5.15 -3.74
CA ASP A 170 13.26 -5.42 -5.08
C ASP A 170 14.01 -4.20 -5.68
N ARG A 171 13.53 -2.97 -5.38
CA ARG A 171 14.20 -1.73 -5.80
C ARG A 171 15.49 -1.48 -5.01
N LEU A 172 15.46 -1.66 -3.70
CA LEU A 172 16.65 -1.50 -2.86
C LEU A 172 17.73 -2.54 -3.21
N ASP A 173 17.35 -3.79 -3.50
CA ASP A 173 18.28 -4.83 -3.95
C ASP A 173 18.90 -4.48 -5.31
N ALA A 174 18.11 -3.95 -6.25
CA ALA A 174 18.61 -3.46 -7.54
C ALA A 174 19.55 -2.24 -7.38
N GLU A 175 19.23 -1.31 -6.48
CA GLU A 175 20.09 -0.17 -6.14
C GLU A 175 21.39 -0.62 -5.48
N LEU A 176 21.34 -1.56 -4.52
CA LEU A 176 22.52 -2.15 -3.87
C LEU A 176 23.41 -2.86 -4.87
N LEU A 177 22.84 -3.65 -5.79
CA LEU A 177 23.58 -4.32 -6.87
C LEU A 177 24.29 -3.27 -7.75
N ALA A 178 23.57 -2.22 -8.16
CA ALA A 178 24.13 -1.15 -8.99
C ALA A 178 25.24 -0.36 -8.28
N LEU A 179 25.10 -0.06 -6.98
CA LEU A 179 26.16 0.56 -6.18
C LEU A 179 27.37 -0.36 -6.04
N THR A 180 27.16 -1.66 -5.80
CA THR A 180 28.24 -2.64 -5.68
C THR A 180 29.02 -2.78 -7.00
N THR A 181 28.32 -2.86 -8.13
CA THR A 181 28.96 -2.88 -9.46
C THR A 181 29.80 -1.63 -9.70
N ARG A 182 29.25 -0.43 -9.47
CA ARG A 182 29.98 0.83 -9.61
C ARG A 182 31.19 0.93 -8.67
N PHE A 183 31.07 0.41 -7.45
CA PHE A 183 32.16 0.40 -6.48
C PHE A 183 33.32 -0.49 -6.97
N GLU A 184 33.05 -1.70 -7.44
CA GLU A 184 34.09 -2.58 -8.01
C GLU A 184 34.66 -2.03 -9.32
N GLU A 185 33.86 -1.36 -10.17
CA GLU A 185 34.35 -0.64 -11.35
C GLU A 185 35.33 0.50 -10.97
N HIS A 186 34.97 1.34 -9.99
CA HIS A 186 35.84 2.40 -9.49
C HIS A 186 37.12 1.86 -8.85
N LYS A 187 37.02 0.77 -8.07
CA LYS A 187 38.16 0.10 -7.44
C LYS A 187 39.11 -0.47 -8.49
N ALA A 188 38.60 -1.21 -9.47
CA ALA A 188 39.38 -1.75 -10.59
C ALA A 188 39.99 -0.63 -11.46
N GLY A 189 39.29 0.48 -11.63
CA GLY A 189 39.83 1.70 -12.27
C GLY A 189 41.04 2.26 -11.51
N ALA A 190 40.89 2.48 -10.20
CA ALA A 190 41.97 2.97 -9.35
C ALA A 190 43.14 1.99 -9.21
N GLU A 191 42.92 0.68 -9.31
CA GLU A 191 43.99 -0.33 -9.42
C GLU A 191 44.77 -0.16 -10.74
N ARG A 192 44.08 -0.10 -11.89
CA ARG A 192 44.71 0.12 -13.20
C ARG A 192 45.48 1.44 -13.29
N GLU A 193 44.97 2.51 -12.70
CA GLU A 193 45.65 3.81 -12.65
C GLU A 193 46.96 3.73 -11.85
N ARG A 194 46.95 3.04 -10.70
CA ARG A 194 48.17 2.80 -9.90
C ARG A 194 49.18 1.95 -10.67
N ASP A 195 48.75 0.85 -11.28
CA ASP A 195 49.62 -0.02 -12.08
C ASP A 195 50.23 0.74 -13.27
N ALA A 196 49.45 1.60 -13.94
CA ALA A 196 49.92 2.43 -15.04
C ALA A 196 50.94 3.50 -14.60
N LEU A 197 50.72 4.14 -13.45
CA LEU A 197 51.65 5.10 -12.86
C LEU A 197 52.96 4.43 -12.41
N ASP A 198 52.89 3.26 -11.79
CA ASP A 198 54.07 2.47 -11.40
C ASP A 198 54.85 1.97 -12.63
N ALA A 199 54.16 1.51 -13.67
CA ALA A 199 54.80 1.12 -14.93
C ALA A 199 55.48 2.31 -15.63
N HIS A 200 54.81 3.47 -15.68
CA HIS A 200 55.39 4.71 -16.23
C HIS A 200 56.61 5.17 -15.41
N ARG A 201 56.51 5.10 -14.07
CA ARG A 201 57.62 5.43 -13.17
C ARG A 201 58.83 4.53 -13.41
N ARG A 202 58.65 3.21 -13.46
CA ARG A 202 59.74 2.25 -13.75
C ARG A 202 60.36 2.52 -15.12
N ALA A 203 59.54 2.72 -16.16
CA ALA A 203 60.04 3.03 -17.50
C ALA A 203 60.82 4.37 -17.57
N PHE A 204 60.50 5.34 -16.71
CA PHE A 204 61.27 6.57 -16.55
C PHE A 204 62.58 6.35 -15.78
N GLU A 205 62.53 5.63 -14.66
CA GLU A 205 63.71 5.25 -13.86
C GLU A 205 64.71 4.44 -14.71
N ASP A 206 64.25 3.43 -15.45
CA ASP A 206 65.05 2.62 -16.38
C ASP A 206 65.71 3.47 -17.47
N ARG A 207 64.97 4.42 -18.08
CA ARG A 207 65.52 5.31 -19.11
C ARG A 207 66.56 6.26 -18.53
N ALA A 208 66.31 6.82 -17.34
CA ALA A 208 67.27 7.66 -16.65
C ALA A 208 68.55 6.88 -16.27
N HIS A 209 68.43 5.62 -15.86
CA HIS A 209 69.57 4.74 -15.63
C HIS A 209 70.38 4.48 -16.92
N GLN A 210 69.71 4.21 -18.04
CA GLN A 210 70.36 4.06 -19.35
C GLN A 210 71.10 5.34 -19.78
N GLU A 211 70.48 6.51 -19.64
CA GLU A 211 71.11 7.80 -19.96
C GLU A 211 72.33 8.09 -19.07
N ILE A 212 72.26 7.78 -17.77
CA ILE A 212 73.38 7.89 -16.83
C ILE A 212 74.53 6.95 -17.23
N ASP A 213 74.24 5.71 -17.62
CA ASP A 213 75.27 4.74 -18.02
C ASP A 213 75.89 5.07 -19.38
N LEU A 214 75.12 5.58 -20.34
CA LEU A 214 75.65 6.16 -21.59
C LEU A 214 76.55 7.36 -21.30
N ALA A 215 76.13 8.28 -20.43
CA ALA A 215 76.94 9.44 -20.03
C ALA A 215 78.24 9.02 -19.29
N ARG A 216 78.19 7.96 -18.48
CA ARG A 216 79.37 7.37 -17.82
C ARG A 216 80.32 6.73 -18.84
N GLN A 217 79.80 6.02 -19.85
CA GLN A 217 80.59 5.43 -20.94
C GLN A 217 81.27 6.54 -21.75
N ALA A 218 80.53 7.53 -22.23
CA ALA A 218 81.08 8.69 -22.96
C ALA A 218 82.12 9.46 -22.12
N THR A 219 81.89 9.64 -20.81
CA THR A 219 82.88 10.28 -19.91
C THR A 219 84.14 9.44 -19.76
N LYS A 220 84.02 8.10 -19.70
CA LYS A 220 85.16 7.18 -19.62
C LYS A 220 85.96 7.18 -20.93
N GLU A 221 85.28 7.18 -22.06
CA GLU A 221 85.86 7.27 -23.40
C GLU A 221 86.61 8.60 -23.57
N ALA A 222 85.96 9.75 -23.34
CA ALA A 222 86.58 11.07 -23.41
C ALA A 222 87.79 11.22 -22.46
N ARG A 223 87.75 10.63 -21.26
CA ARG A 223 88.92 10.58 -20.35
C ARG A 223 90.05 9.72 -20.92
N SER A 224 89.74 8.61 -21.58
CA SER A 224 90.74 7.76 -22.21
C SER A 224 91.37 8.42 -23.43
N GLU A 225 90.58 9.10 -24.27
CA GLU A 225 91.05 9.92 -25.39
C GLU A 225 91.92 11.08 -24.90
N MET A 226 91.49 11.80 -23.86
CA MET A 226 92.29 12.86 -23.24
C MET A 226 93.61 12.32 -22.68
N ALA A 227 93.62 11.14 -22.05
CA ALA A 227 94.85 10.51 -21.57
C ALA A 227 95.78 10.07 -22.72
N ILE A 228 95.24 9.60 -23.85
CA ILE A 228 96.01 9.28 -25.06
C ILE A 228 96.56 10.58 -25.69
N ALA A 229 95.76 11.63 -25.78
CA ALA A 229 96.14 12.93 -26.32
C ALA A 229 97.20 13.63 -25.48
N LEU A 230 97.11 13.55 -24.14
CA LEU A 230 98.15 14.03 -23.22
C LEU A 230 99.44 13.25 -23.41
N LYS A 231 99.42 11.91 -23.37
CA LYS A 231 100.63 11.10 -23.66
C LYS A 231 101.24 11.39 -25.03
N GLY A 232 100.39 11.60 -26.05
CA GLY A 232 100.82 11.99 -27.39
C GLY A 232 101.43 13.39 -27.44
N ARG A 233 100.91 14.34 -26.64
CA ARG A 233 101.50 15.66 -26.44
C ARG A 233 102.83 15.56 -25.70
N ASP A 234 102.92 14.84 -24.60
CA ASP A 234 104.14 14.66 -23.81
C ASP A 234 105.26 14.02 -24.65
N ALA A 235 104.92 13.03 -25.48
CA ALA A 235 105.84 12.44 -26.44
C ALA A 235 106.30 13.44 -27.51
N ARG A 236 105.41 14.30 -28.02
CA ARG A 236 105.75 15.38 -28.96
C ARG A 236 106.63 16.46 -28.31
N GLU A 237 106.34 16.84 -27.06
CA GLU A 237 107.18 17.77 -26.31
C GLU A 237 108.58 17.18 -26.06
N LEU A 238 108.67 15.89 -25.74
CA LEU A 238 109.95 15.19 -25.59
C LEU A 238 110.74 15.10 -26.91
N THR A 239 110.09 14.83 -28.05
CA THR A 239 110.77 14.82 -29.36
C THR A 239 111.19 16.22 -29.78
N LEU A 240 110.34 17.24 -29.61
CA LEU A 240 110.70 18.64 -29.88
C LEU A 240 111.82 19.14 -28.95
N ALA A 241 111.85 18.70 -27.69
CA ALA A 241 112.95 19.00 -26.77
C ALA A 241 114.27 18.35 -27.23
N ARG A 242 114.25 17.10 -27.70
CA ARG A 242 115.42 16.44 -28.30
C ARG A 242 115.88 17.15 -29.57
N GLU A 243 114.97 17.48 -30.49
CA GLU A 243 115.28 18.22 -31.72
C GLU A 243 115.87 19.60 -31.41
N ARG A 244 115.32 20.31 -30.41
CA ARG A 244 115.88 21.56 -29.88
C ARG A 244 117.29 21.35 -29.34
N ASP A 245 117.50 20.34 -28.50
CA ASP A 245 118.80 20.09 -27.87
C ASP A 245 119.85 19.68 -28.89
N GLU A 246 119.48 18.87 -29.89
CA GLU A 246 120.31 18.59 -31.06
C GLU A 246 120.59 19.85 -31.88
N ALA A 247 119.60 20.73 -32.11
CA ALA A 247 119.80 21.98 -32.84
C ALA A 247 120.71 22.95 -32.05
N VAL A 248 120.60 22.98 -30.73
CA VAL A 248 121.51 23.73 -29.84
C VAL A 248 122.91 23.14 -29.89
N GLN A 249 123.08 21.81 -29.85
CA GLN A 249 124.38 21.15 -30.00
C GLN A 249 124.99 21.41 -31.39
N ARG A 250 124.21 21.32 -32.47
CA ARG A 250 124.64 21.65 -33.84
C ARG A 250 125.04 23.12 -33.95
N SER A 251 124.27 24.04 -33.36
CA SER A 251 124.60 25.47 -33.30
C SER A 251 125.88 25.73 -32.50
N ALA A 252 126.05 25.08 -31.35
CA ALA A 252 127.25 25.16 -30.52
C ALA A 252 128.48 24.58 -31.23
N ALA A 253 128.33 23.49 -31.98
CA ALA A 253 129.38 22.92 -32.81
C ALA A 253 129.79 23.89 -33.93
N VAL A 254 128.83 24.46 -34.67
CA VAL A 254 129.10 25.49 -35.71
C VAL A 254 129.70 26.76 -35.10
N GLN A 255 129.29 27.17 -33.90
CA GLN A 255 129.92 28.29 -33.19
C GLN A 255 131.34 27.96 -32.73
N GLY A 256 131.60 26.72 -32.30
CA GLY A 256 132.93 26.21 -31.97
C GLY A 256 133.85 26.13 -33.19
N GLU A 257 133.35 25.64 -34.33
CA GLU A 257 134.04 25.65 -35.62
C GLU A 257 134.30 27.08 -36.09
N LEU A 258 133.33 27.98 -36.02
CA LEU A 258 133.50 29.39 -36.36
C LEU A 258 134.50 30.07 -35.41
N GLY A 259 134.50 29.70 -34.13
CA GLY A 259 135.50 30.13 -33.14
C GLY A 259 136.90 29.62 -33.50
N ALA A 260 137.04 28.36 -33.89
CA ALA A 260 138.29 27.77 -34.34
C ALA A 260 138.78 28.38 -35.66
N GLN A 261 137.88 28.70 -36.60
CA GLN A 261 138.23 29.42 -37.83
C GLN A 261 138.62 30.87 -37.54
N ARG A 262 137.95 31.56 -36.62
CA ARG A 262 138.36 32.90 -36.15
C ARG A 262 139.74 32.86 -35.48
N ALA A 263 140.00 31.87 -34.63
CA ALA A 263 141.32 31.67 -34.01
C ALA A 263 142.40 31.35 -35.05
N ARG A 264 142.08 30.59 -36.11
CA ARG A 264 142.99 30.37 -37.25
C ARG A 264 143.24 31.65 -38.04
N CYS A 265 142.22 32.47 -38.31
CA CYS A 265 142.39 33.77 -38.95
C CYS A 265 143.26 34.69 -38.08
N GLN A 266 143.01 34.78 -36.78
CA GLN A 266 143.83 35.56 -35.83
C GLN A 266 145.27 35.05 -35.77
N ALA A 267 145.50 33.73 -35.74
CA ALA A 267 146.86 33.17 -35.79
C ALA A 267 147.58 33.45 -37.12
N LEU A 268 146.85 33.45 -38.26
CA LEU A 268 147.38 33.85 -39.56
C LEU A 268 147.67 35.36 -39.63
N GLU A 269 146.82 36.20 -39.02
CA GLU A 269 147.04 37.64 -38.85
C GLU A 269 148.25 37.93 -37.94
N GLU A 270 148.44 37.17 -36.87
CA GLU A 270 149.63 37.24 -36.01
C GLU A 270 150.90 36.78 -36.75
N GLN A 271 150.84 35.69 -37.52
CA GLN A 271 151.94 35.23 -38.37
C GLN A 271 152.30 36.26 -39.45
N LEU A 272 151.30 36.89 -40.10
CA LEU A 272 151.50 38.02 -41.00
C LEU A 272 152.11 39.22 -40.27
N GLY A 273 151.67 39.52 -39.04
CA GLY A 273 152.22 40.57 -38.20
C GLY A 273 153.66 40.31 -37.73
N VAL A 274 154.08 39.04 -37.61
CA VAL A 274 155.48 38.64 -37.34
C VAL A 274 156.32 38.73 -38.61
N LEU A 275 155.81 38.29 -39.76
CA LEU A 275 156.48 38.46 -41.06
C LEU A 275 156.66 39.93 -41.45
N GLN A 276 155.67 40.78 -41.21
CA GLN A 276 155.76 42.24 -41.40
C GLN A 276 156.80 42.88 -40.47
N ARG A 277 156.94 42.38 -39.23
CA ARG A 277 158.00 42.84 -38.31
C ARG A 277 159.39 42.33 -38.70
N ALA A 278 159.50 41.14 -39.28
CA ALA A 278 160.77 40.61 -39.81
C ALA A 278 161.23 41.34 -41.09
N TRP A 279 160.32 41.78 -41.95
CA TRP A 279 160.63 42.53 -43.17
C TRP A 279 160.92 44.01 -42.94
N ALA A 280 160.65 44.56 -41.74
CA ALA A 280 160.86 45.97 -41.42
C ALA A 280 162.31 46.33 -41.01
N GLN A 281 163.24 45.37 -40.89
CA GLN A 281 164.62 45.61 -40.42
C GLN A 281 165.71 45.62 -41.50
N VAL A 282 165.37 45.40 -42.77
CA VAL A 282 166.30 45.60 -43.91
C VAL A 282 165.61 46.50 -44.94
N GLY A 283 166.26 47.61 -45.27
CA GLY A 283 165.54 48.78 -45.79
C GLY A 283 165.45 48.95 -47.31
N VAL A 284 164.91 50.13 -47.66
CA VAL A 284 165.01 50.89 -48.93
C VAL A 284 163.80 50.84 -49.90
N ALA A 285 163.41 52.07 -50.26
CA ALA A 285 162.60 52.51 -51.42
C ALA A 285 161.06 52.35 -51.44
N ALA A 286 160.41 53.48 -51.74
CA ALA A 286 159.01 53.64 -52.16
C ALA A 286 158.95 53.71 -53.72
N PRO A 287 157.91 54.25 -54.42
CA PRO A 287 156.52 54.53 -54.05
C PRO A 287 155.44 54.14 -55.11
N GLY A 288 154.17 54.01 -54.68
CA GLY A 288 153.03 54.65 -55.35
C GLY A 288 152.10 53.89 -56.33
N ARG A 289 150.85 54.41 -56.43
CA ARG A 289 149.83 54.27 -57.52
C ARG A 289 149.23 52.85 -57.72
N ARG A 290 148.04 52.63 -58.32
CA ARG A 290 146.81 53.43 -58.60
C ARG A 290 145.65 52.45 -58.94
N LYS A 291 144.41 52.80 -58.57
CA LYS A 291 143.11 52.60 -59.27
C LYS A 291 142.86 51.36 -60.20
N THR A 292 141.79 50.62 -59.89
CA THR A 292 140.65 50.23 -60.78
C THR A 292 139.47 49.83 -59.86
N ALA A 293 138.22 50.32 -59.96
CA ALA A 293 137.27 50.50 -61.08
C ALA A 293 136.41 49.24 -61.39
N THR A 294 135.13 49.46 -61.73
CA THR A 294 134.06 48.47 -62.09
C THR A 294 133.53 47.58 -60.94
N ALA A 295 132.27 47.11 -60.92
CA ALA A 295 131.01 47.57 -61.54
C ALA A 295 129.80 46.90 -60.81
N ALA A 296 128.57 47.33 -61.13
CA ALA A 296 127.29 46.73 -60.70
C ALA A 296 127.08 45.31 -61.33
N PRO A 297 126.02 44.49 -61.08
CA PRO A 297 124.62 44.92 -60.84
C PRO A 297 123.67 43.97 -60.02
N ALA A 298 122.38 44.36 -59.94
CA ALA A 298 121.13 43.56 -60.17
C ALA A 298 120.94 42.14 -59.57
N ARG A 299 119.74 41.58 -59.31
CA ARG A 299 118.30 41.98 -59.34
C ARG A 299 117.48 40.77 -58.81
N ARG A 300 116.28 41.00 -58.24
CA ARG A 300 115.04 40.16 -58.43
C ARG A 300 115.03 38.71 -57.85
N VAL A 301 113.91 37.98 -57.61
CA VAL A 301 112.45 38.28 -57.42
C VAL A 301 111.68 36.99 -56.96
N ARG A 302 110.46 37.17 -56.42
CA ARG A 302 109.28 36.25 -56.36
C ARG A 302 109.12 35.17 -55.27
N LYS A 303 107.92 35.24 -54.66
CA LYS A 303 107.09 34.14 -54.11
C LYS A 303 106.54 33.22 -55.24
N PRO A 304 106.07 32.01 -54.92
CA PRO A 304 104.63 31.70 -55.14
C PRO A 304 103.84 31.33 -53.85
N LYS A 305 102.86 30.39 -53.92
CA LYS A 305 101.66 30.33 -53.05
C LYS A 305 100.93 28.98 -53.25
N ALA A 306 100.22 28.48 -52.21
CA ALA A 306 99.16 27.43 -52.28
C ALA A 306 99.64 25.99 -52.57
N ARG A 307 98.88 24.91 -52.33
CA ARG A 307 97.73 24.52 -51.43
C ARG A 307 97.53 22.99 -51.59
N ALA A 308 96.49 22.42 -50.94
CA ALA A 308 95.98 21.05 -51.08
C ALA A 308 96.80 19.97 -50.33
N ASP A 309 96.20 19.06 -49.55
CA ASP A 309 94.77 18.89 -49.15
C ASP A 309 94.64 18.77 -47.62
#